data_AF-A0A916DMF8-F1
#
_entry.id   AF-A0A916DMF8-F1
#
_cell.length_a   1.000
_cell.length_b   1.000
_cell.length_c   1.000
_cell.angle_alpha   90.00
_cell.angle_beta   90.00
_cell.angle_gamma   90.00
#
_symmetry.space_group_name_H-M   'P 1'
#
loop_
_entity.id
_entity.type
_entity.pdbx_description
1 polymer ?
#
loop_
_entity_poly.entity_id
_entity_poly.type
_entity_poly.pdbx_seq_one_letter_code
_entity_poly.pdbx_strand_id
1 'polypeptide(L)'
;GNVRIDMDLSEVVTGKHILIVEDIIDSGHTLRFVMDVMEARGPASLKLCTLLDKPSRRTTEIAIDYIGFQIEDRFVFGYGLDLDEKFRNLPFVGVVRQEALTGE
;
A
#
# COMPACT_ATOMS: atom_id res chain seq x y z
N GLY A 1 11.65 11.32 -1.86
CA GLY A 1 11.39 11.40 -3.30
C GLY A 1 10.18 12.28 -3.53
N ASN A 2 10.06 12.91 -4.70
CA ASN A 2 8.87 13.68 -5.03
C ASN A 2 7.77 12.72 -5.49
N VAL A 3 6.59 12.78 -4.88
CA VAL A 3 5.42 11.99 -5.30
C VAL A 3 4.73 12.71 -6.45
N ARG A 4 4.37 11.97 -7.50
CA ARG A 4 3.64 12.45 -8.67
C ARG A 4 2.42 11.57 -8.89
N ILE A 5 1.30 12.17 -9.26
CA ILE A 5 0.09 11.45 -9.70
C ILE A 5 0.17 11.31 -11.22
N ASP A 6 0.35 10.08 -11.70
CA ASP A 6 0.38 9.79 -13.13
C ASP A 6 -1.01 9.52 -13.69
N MET A 7 -1.89 8.95 -12.88
CA MET A 7 -3.31 8.75 -13.18
C MET A 7 -4.15 9.19 -12.00
N ASP A 8 -5.13 10.06 -12.26
CA ASP A 8 -6.04 10.58 -11.26
C ASP A 8 -7.44 9.98 -11.43
N LEU A 9 -8.29 10.14 -10.41
CA LEU A 9 -9.69 9.73 -10.46
C LEU A 9 -10.44 10.47 -11.56
N SER A 10 -11.22 9.73 -12.35
CA SER A 10 -12.11 10.29 -13.36
C SER A 10 -13.40 10.87 -12.76
N GLU A 11 -13.72 10.50 -11.52
CA GLU A 11 -14.92 10.91 -10.81
C GLU A 11 -14.64 11.95 -9.72
N VAL A 12 -15.63 12.82 -9.48
CA VAL A 12 -15.65 13.72 -8.32
C VAL A 12 -15.86 12.90 -7.05
N VAL A 13 -15.01 13.11 -6.05
CA VAL A 13 -15.05 12.42 -4.74
C VAL A 13 -15.72 13.22 -3.63
N THR A 14 -16.02 14.51 -3.87
CA THR A 14 -16.62 15.39 -2.87
C THR A 14 -17.93 14.83 -2.34
N GLY A 15 -18.07 14.76 -1.02
CA GLY A 15 -19.25 14.22 -0.35
C GLY A 15 -19.46 12.71 -0.49
N LYS A 16 -18.51 11.95 -1.08
CA LYS A 16 -18.57 10.50 -1.18
C LYS A 16 -17.80 9.82 -0.04
N HIS A 17 -18.21 8.61 0.33
CA HIS A 17 -17.43 7.74 1.21
C HIS A 17 -16.37 7.01 0.37
N ILE A 18 -15.09 7.25 0.67
CA ILE A 18 -13.96 6.70 -0.07
C ILE A 18 -13.23 5.68 0.80
N LEU A 19 -12.91 4.52 0.20
CA LEU A 19 -12.04 3.51 0.77
C LEU A 19 -10.81 3.36 -0.13
N ILE A 20 -9.64 3.72 0.38
CA ILE A 20 -8.37 3.41 -0.27
C ILE A 20 -8.04 1.94 0.03
N VAL A 21 -7.65 1.19 -1.01
CA VAL A 21 -7.25 -0.22 -0.90
C VAL A 21 -5.81 -0.33 -1.36
N GLU A 22 -4.93 -0.76 -0.45
CA GLU A 22 -3.49 -0.95 -0.70
C GLU A 22 -3.07 -2.40 -0.50
N ASP A 23 -2.09 -2.86 -1.27
CA ASP A 23 -1.56 -4.21 -1.16
C ASP A 23 -0.64 -4.36 0.06
N ILE A 24 0.27 -3.41 0.26
CA ILE A 24 1.19 -3.38 1.39
C ILE A 24 1.49 -1.96 1.85
N ILE A 25 1.50 -1.76 3.17
CA ILE A 25 1.99 -0.52 3.75
C ILE A 25 3.31 -0.76 4.46
N ASP A 26 4.33 -0.09 3.94
CA ASP A 26 5.71 -0.12 4.43
C ASP A 26 6.03 1.20 5.17
N SER A 27 6.86 2.09 4.59
CA SER A 27 7.17 3.40 5.20
C SER A 27 5.94 4.29 5.40
N GLY A 28 4.96 4.20 4.49
CA GLY A 28 3.73 5.00 4.47
C GLY A 28 3.83 6.33 3.71
N HIS A 29 5.01 6.80 3.30
CA HIS A 29 5.14 8.14 2.71
C HIS A 29 4.27 8.40 1.48
N THR A 30 4.25 7.46 0.52
CA THR A 30 3.41 7.59 -0.68
C THR A 30 1.94 7.64 -0.33
N LEU A 31 1.50 6.77 0.56
CA LEU A 31 0.11 6.66 0.97
C LEU A 31 -0.35 7.90 1.74
N ARG A 32 0.50 8.47 2.60
CA ARG A 32 0.21 9.74 3.28
C ARG A 32 -0.08 10.85 2.29
N PHE A 33 0.75 10.99 1.26
CA PHE A 33 0.52 11.98 0.20
C PHE A 33 -0.81 11.75 -0.53
N VAL A 34 -1.14 10.50 -0.87
CA VAL A 34 -2.41 10.17 -1.52
C VAL A 34 -3.60 10.51 -0.61
N MET A 35 -3.50 10.18 0.69
CA MET A 35 -4.54 10.53 1.67
C MET A 35 -4.73 12.05 1.78
N ASP A 36 -3.65 12.82 1.89
CA ASP A 36 -3.73 14.29 1.97
C ASP A 36 -4.39 14.89 0.71
N VAL A 37 -4.06 14.37 -0.48
CA VAL A 37 -4.70 14.77 -1.75
C VAL A 37 -6.20 14.44 -1.75
N MET A 38 -6.57 13.26 -1.26
CA MET A 38 -7.98 12.84 -1.21
C MET A 38 -8.78 13.64 -0.18
N GLU A 39 -8.22 13.89 1.00
CA GLU A 39 -8.84 14.72 2.04
C GLU A 39 -9.11 16.14 1.53
N ALA A 40 -8.15 16.74 0.81
CA ALA A 40 -8.30 18.06 0.21
C ALA A 40 -9.45 18.17 -0.81
N ARG A 41 -9.94 17.05 -1.35
CA ARG A 41 -11.09 17.00 -2.28
C ARG A 41 -12.45 16.92 -1.55
N GLY A 42 -12.45 16.88 -0.23
CA GLY A 42 -13.65 16.93 0.61
C GLY A 42 -14.57 15.71 0.53
N PRO A 43 -14.07 14.46 0.70
CA PRO A 43 -14.93 13.29 0.80
C PRO A 43 -15.79 13.36 2.07
N ALA A 44 -16.93 12.65 2.10
CA ALA A 44 -17.75 12.51 3.31
C ALA A 44 -17.05 11.65 4.37
N SER A 45 -16.25 10.69 3.95
CA SER A 45 -15.28 9.99 4.82
C SER A 45 -14.15 9.44 3.97
N LEU A 46 -12.95 9.34 4.55
CA LEU A 46 -11.82 8.64 3.96
C LEU A 46 -11.40 7.51 4.90
N LYS A 47 -11.31 6.29 4.38
CA LYS A 47 -10.83 5.11 5.11
C LYS A 47 -9.73 4.40 4.34
N LEU A 48 -8.93 3.63 5.07
CA LEU A 48 -7.81 2.87 4.53
C LEU A 48 -7.92 1.39 4.87
N CYS A 49 -7.88 0.55 3.83
CA CYS A 49 -7.77 -0.90 3.93
C CYS A 49 -6.45 -1.35 3.31
N THR A 50 -5.73 -2.23 4.00
CA THR A 50 -4.57 -2.90 3.41
C THR A 50 -4.57 -4.39 3.64
N LEU A 51 -4.01 -5.13 2.69
CA LEU A 51 -3.76 -6.55 2.86
C LEU A 51 -2.61 -6.80 3.85
N LEU A 52 -1.46 -6.12 3.69
CA LEU A 52 -0.26 -6.33 4.51
C LEU A 52 0.21 -5.03 5.17
N ASP A 53 0.51 -5.07 6.46
CA ASP A 53 1.08 -3.94 7.21
C ASP A 53 2.44 -4.33 7.81
N LYS A 54 3.45 -3.47 7.66
CA LYS A 54 4.79 -3.59 8.27
C LYS A 54 5.04 -2.48 9.29
N PRO A 55 4.50 -2.58 10.52
CA PRO A 55 4.66 -1.55 11.55
C PRO A 55 6.11 -1.15 11.81
N SER A 56 7.05 -2.10 11.76
CA SER A 56 8.47 -1.87 12.05
C SER A 56 9.17 -0.96 11.04
N ARG A 57 8.60 -0.75 9.85
CA ARG A 57 9.17 0.12 8.82
C ARG A 57 8.50 1.48 8.71
N ARG A 58 7.49 1.73 9.55
CA ARG A 58 6.72 2.97 9.59
C ARG A 58 7.64 4.18 9.82
N THR A 59 7.56 5.17 8.94
CA THR A 59 8.29 6.46 9.11
C THR A 59 7.35 7.66 9.17
N THR A 60 6.05 7.45 8.98
CA THR A 60 5.02 8.48 9.08
C THR A 60 3.75 7.90 9.69
N GLU A 61 3.05 8.66 10.52
CA GLU A 61 1.80 8.19 11.13
C GLU A 61 0.68 8.09 10.09
N ILE A 62 0.08 6.90 10.01
CA ILE A 62 -1.07 6.60 9.16
C ILE A 62 -2.05 5.78 9.97
N ALA A 63 -3.28 6.26 10.07
CA ALA A 63 -4.38 5.49 10.64
C ALA A 63 -4.87 4.49 9.59
N ILE A 64 -4.88 3.20 9.95
CA ILE A 64 -5.37 2.12 9.10
C ILE A 64 -6.68 1.60 9.71
N ASP A 65 -7.77 1.67 8.94
CA ASP A 65 -9.09 1.22 9.41
C ASP A 65 -9.25 -0.31 9.32
N TYR A 66 -8.64 -0.92 8.30
CA TYR A 66 -8.74 -2.36 8.06
C TYR A 66 -7.37 -2.93 7.69
N ILE A 67 -6.92 -3.93 8.47
CA ILE A 67 -5.67 -4.65 8.24
C ILE A 67 -6.01 -6.12 7.98
N GLY A 68 -5.52 -6.67 6.87
CA GLY A 68 -5.56 -8.11 6.62
C GLY A 68 -4.59 -8.86 7.53
N PHE A 69 -3.29 -8.58 7.37
CA PHE A 69 -2.22 -9.21 8.14
C PHE A 69 -1.12 -8.21 8.51
N GLN A 70 -0.65 -8.26 9.75
CA GLN A 70 0.60 -7.61 10.12
C GLN A 70 1.75 -8.59 9.92
N ILE A 71 2.82 -8.15 9.28
CA ILE A 71 3.98 -8.98 8.93
C ILE A 71 5.28 -8.33 9.42
N GLU A 72 6.30 -9.16 9.64
CA GLU A 72 7.67 -8.70 9.88
C GLU A 72 8.25 -8.01 8.64
N ASP A 73 9.41 -7.36 8.80
CA ASP A 73 10.17 -6.86 7.66
C ASP A 73 10.78 -7.99 6.83
N ARG A 74 9.96 -8.53 5.91
CA ARG A 74 10.33 -9.55 4.94
C ARG A 74 10.01 -9.06 3.53
N PHE A 75 10.84 -9.43 2.57
CA PHE A 75 10.52 -9.17 1.16
C PHE A 75 9.47 -10.19 0.69
N VAL A 76 8.29 -9.71 0.32
CA VAL A 76 7.11 -10.52 -0.04
C VAL A 76 6.70 -10.30 -1.48
N PHE A 77 6.08 -11.30 -2.10
CA PHE A 77 5.58 -11.27 -3.48
C PHE A 77 4.31 -12.13 -3.62
N GLY A 78 3.61 -12.00 -4.74
CA GLY A 78 2.36 -12.71 -4.99
C GLY A 78 1.13 -11.93 -4.54
N TYR A 79 -0.05 -12.34 -5.03
CA TYR A 79 -1.32 -11.68 -4.70
C TYR A 79 -1.34 -10.16 -5.00
N GLY A 80 -0.80 -9.77 -6.15
CA GLY A 80 -0.65 -8.38 -6.59
C GLY A 80 0.75 -7.81 -6.39
N LEU A 81 1.45 -8.26 -5.34
CA LEU A 81 2.83 -7.84 -5.03
C LEU A 81 3.81 -8.46 -6.02
N ASP A 82 4.77 -7.68 -6.49
CA ASP A 82 5.78 -8.15 -7.42
C ASP A 82 7.13 -8.48 -6.79
N LEU A 83 7.85 -9.31 -7.52
CA LEU A 83 9.31 -9.40 -7.47
C LEU A 83 9.80 -9.20 -8.90
N ASP A 84 10.43 -8.06 -9.19
CA ASP A 84 10.91 -7.70 -10.53
C ASP A 84 9.78 -7.77 -11.58
N GLU A 85 8.63 -7.14 -11.26
CA GLU A 85 7.40 -7.15 -12.07
C GLU A 85 6.77 -8.54 -12.32
N LYS A 86 7.31 -9.60 -11.70
CA LYS A 86 6.83 -10.97 -11.83
C LYS A 86 6.01 -11.39 -10.62
N PHE A 87 5.34 -12.54 -10.75
CA PHE A 87 4.65 -13.27 -9.68
C PHE A 87 3.39 -12.61 -9.09
N ARG A 88 2.99 -11.42 -9.53
CA ARG A 88 1.75 -10.75 -9.08
C ARG A 88 0.50 -11.64 -9.14
N ASN A 89 0.45 -12.58 -10.08
CA ASN A 89 -0.69 -13.45 -10.35
C ASN A 89 -0.77 -14.70 -9.44
N LEU A 90 0.17 -14.91 -8.53
CA LEU A 90 0.10 -16.05 -7.61
C LEU A 90 -1.07 -15.90 -6.62
N PRO A 91 -1.78 -17.00 -6.29
CA PRO A 91 -2.96 -16.95 -5.41
C PRO A 91 -2.60 -16.92 -3.92
N PHE A 92 -1.35 -16.61 -3.58
CA PHE A 92 -0.83 -16.55 -2.22
C PHE A 92 0.26 -15.49 -2.10
N VAL A 93 0.57 -15.09 -0.86
CA VAL A 93 1.72 -14.25 -0.53
C VAL A 93 2.90 -15.16 -0.15
N GLY A 94 4.02 -15.02 -0.85
CA GLY A 94 5.28 -15.71 -0.59
C GLY A 94 6.33 -14.78 0.00
N VAL A 95 7.36 -15.35 0.64
CA VAL A 95 8.53 -14.63 1.13
C VAL A 95 9.74 -15.01 0.29
N VAL A 96 10.54 -14.03 -0.11
CA VAL A 96 11.80 -14.30 -0.82
C VAL A 96 12.79 -14.96 0.12
N ARG A 97 13.36 -16.07 -0.34
CA ARG A 97 14.49 -16.74 0.32
C ARG A 97 15.72 -15.84 0.24
N GLN A 98 16.36 -15.54 1.37
CA GLN A 98 17.48 -14.58 1.43
C GLN A 98 18.64 -14.99 0.51
N GLU A 99 18.86 -16.29 0.34
CA GLU A 99 19.87 -16.86 -0.54
C GLU A 99 19.66 -16.45 -2.01
N ALA A 100 18.39 -16.29 -2.42
CA ALA A 100 18.04 -15.86 -3.78
C ALA A 100 18.30 -14.36 -4.03
N LEU A 101 18.55 -13.55 -2.99
CA LEU A 101 18.87 -12.12 -3.11
C LEU A 101 20.38 -11.87 -3.20
N THR A 102 21.22 -12.83 -2.78
CA THR A 102 22.67 -12.69 -2.73
C THR A 102 23.40 -13.20 -3.98
N GLY A 103 22.70 -13.85 -4.91
CA GLY A 103 23.27 -14.29 -6.19
C GLY A 103 24.28 -15.44 -6.08
N GLU A 104 24.24 -16.21 -4.99
CA GLU A 104 24.96 -17.50 -4.86
C GLU A 104 24.02 -18.68 -5.11
#